data_AF-B3C628-F1
#
_entry.id   AF-B3C628-F1
#
_cell.length_a   1.000
_cell.length_b   1.000
_cell.length_c   1.000
_cell.angle_alpha   90.00
_cell.angle_beta   90.00
_cell.angle_gamma   90.00
#
_symmetry.space_group_name_H-M   'P 1'
#
loop_
_entity.id
_entity.type
_entity.pdbx_description
1 polymer ?
#
loop_
_entity_poly.entity_id
_entity_poly.type
_entity_poly.pdbx_seq_one_letter_code
_entity_poly.pdbx_strand_id
1 'polypeptide(L)'
;MDFGLFFISMPFALKGQEIPKYYDNPVLSGFNPDPSICRVNDDYYMVTSSFIWYPGIPIYHSKDLVNWEVIGHAIDRPDMIDMNGLNDNDGIWAVTIRYHNGIFYLITTAHKNGEHFYITATDPKEPWSAPVWLKDTAGIDPSLFWDDDGRCYYTGNFWDFKKS
;
A
#
# COMPACT_ATOMS: atom_id res chain seq x y z
N MET A 1 9.03 -24.14 56.94
CA MET A 1 9.89 -23.56 55.90
C MET A 1 8.96 -22.96 54.87
N ASP A 2 8.80 -21.65 54.90
CA ASP A 2 7.81 -20.92 54.10
C ASP A 2 8.51 -20.38 52.85
N PHE A 3 8.19 -20.91 51.68
CA PHE A 3 8.73 -20.45 50.41
C PHE A 3 7.86 -19.30 49.89
N GLY A 4 8.23 -18.06 50.24
CA GLY A 4 7.64 -16.86 49.67
C GLY A 4 8.06 -16.71 48.20
N LEU A 5 7.12 -16.88 47.27
CA LEU A 5 7.29 -16.51 45.87
C LEU A 5 7.21 -14.98 45.75
N PHE A 6 8.33 -14.33 45.45
CA PHE A 6 8.33 -12.92 45.04
C PHE A 6 8.05 -12.84 43.53
N PHE A 7 6.89 -12.29 43.16
CA PHE A 7 6.62 -11.86 41.79
C PHE A 7 7.25 -10.48 41.58
N ILE A 8 8.30 -10.41 40.76
CA ILE A 8 8.84 -9.13 40.27
C ILE A 8 8.06 -8.76 39.01
N SER A 9 7.14 -7.81 39.10
CA SER A 9 6.54 -7.19 37.92
C SER A 9 7.51 -6.10 37.40
N MET A 10 8.25 -6.40 36.34
CA MET A 10 8.92 -5.36 35.56
C MET A 10 7.87 -4.70 34.64
N PRO A 11 7.58 -3.40 34.78
CA PRO A 11 6.76 -2.72 33.80
C PRO A 11 7.60 -2.57 32.52
N PHE A 12 7.24 -3.29 31.47
CA PHE A 12 7.70 -2.98 30.11
C PHE A 12 7.05 -1.64 29.72
N ALA A 13 7.79 -0.54 29.89
CA ALA A 13 7.43 0.70 29.24
C ALA A 13 7.68 0.51 27.74
N LEU A 14 6.61 0.36 26.95
CA LEU A 14 6.69 0.50 25.50
C LEU A 14 7.13 1.94 25.21
N LYS A 15 8.43 2.14 24.97
CA LYS A 15 8.90 3.35 24.31
C LYS A 15 8.56 3.22 22.83
N GLY A 16 7.75 4.14 22.31
CA GLY A 16 7.58 4.30 20.87
C GLY A 16 8.93 4.62 20.22
N GLN A 17 9.05 4.34 18.92
CA GLN A 17 10.24 4.69 18.15
C GLN A 17 10.44 6.20 18.16
N GLU A 18 11.59 6.67 18.63
CA GLU A 18 11.93 8.09 18.60
C GLU A 18 12.19 8.53 17.16
N ILE A 19 11.51 9.59 16.71
CA ILE A 19 11.67 10.12 15.36
C ILE A 19 13.10 10.68 15.23
N PRO A 20 13.90 10.23 14.24
CA PRO A 20 15.24 10.74 14.03
C PRO A 20 15.26 12.25 13.77
N LYS A 21 16.19 12.98 14.39
CA LYS A 21 16.38 14.43 14.14
C LYS A 21 16.90 14.72 12.72
N TYR A 22 17.62 13.76 12.14
CA TYR A 22 18.21 13.83 10.81
C TYR A 22 17.96 12.49 10.09
N TYR A 23 17.80 12.55 8.77
CA TYR A 23 17.66 11.39 7.90
C TYR A 23 18.25 11.72 6.53
N ASP A 24 18.56 10.68 5.76
CA ASP A 24 19.07 10.81 4.40
C ASP A 24 18.03 10.33 3.39
N ASN A 25 18.00 11.00 2.24
CA ASN A 25 17.22 10.57 1.08
C ASN A 25 18.09 9.79 0.08
N PRO A 26 17.48 8.85 -0.67
CA PRO A 26 16.05 8.47 -0.61
C PRO A 26 15.75 7.53 0.57
N VAL A 27 14.62 7.76 1.27
CA VAL A 27 14.14 6.87 2.36
C VAL A 27 13.79 5.47 1.85
N LEU A 28 13.41 5.34 0.57
CA LEU A 28 13.31 4.08 -0.16
C LEU A 28 14.23 4.17 -1.39
N SER A 29 15.39 3.51 -1.32
CA SER A 29 16.34 3.47 -2.43
C SER A 29 15.96 2.41 -3.49
N GLY A 30 16.57 2.48 -4.67
CA GLY A 30 16.34 1.53 -5.76
C GLY A 30 15.03 1.79 -6.53
N PHE A 31 14.42 0.71 -7.02
CA PHE A 31 13.17 0.76 -7.80
C PHE A 31 11.96 0.88 -6.87
N ASN A 32 11.67 2.13 -6.47
CA ASN A 32 10.55 2.48 -5.60
C ASN A 32 9.81 3.72 -6.11
N PRO A 33 9.14 3.62 -7.27
CA PRO A 33 8.44 4.73 -7.89
C PRO A 33 7.05 4.98 -7.27
N ASP A 34 6.50 6.15 -7.53
CA ASP A 34 5.12 6.52 -7.21
C ASP A 34 4.70 6.24 -5.75
N PRO A 35 5.48 6.68 -4.74
CA PRO A 35 5.15 6.38 -3.35
C PRO A 35 3.81 7.00 -2.95
N SER A 36 2.88 6.16 -2.52
CA SER A 36 1.63 6.60 -1.87
C SER A 36 1.65 6.19 -0.41
N ILE A 37 1.33 7.13 0.48
CA ILE A 37 1.40 6.95 1.94
C ILE A 37 0.02 7.02 2.58
N CYS A 38 -0.19 6.22 3.62
CA CYS A 38 -1.37 6.28 4.48
C CYS A 38 -0.96 6.09 5.95
N ARG A 39 -1.60 6.83 6.86
CA ARG A 39 -1.40 6.70 8.30
C ARG A 39 -2.62 6.03 8.93
N VAL A 40 -2.38 5.06 9.82
CA VAL A 40 -3.41 4.46 10.67
C VAL A 40 -2.91 4.50 12.10
N ASN A 41 -3.55 5.32 12.95
CA ASN A 41 -3.09 5.58 14.33
C ASN A 41 -1.63 6.04 14.38
N ASP A 42 -0.72 5.25 14.94
CA ASP A 42 0.71 5.58 15.08
C ASP A 42 1.59 4.90 14.02
N ASP A 43 0.98 4.19 13.08
CA ASP A 43 1.64 3.44 12.03
C ASP A 43 1.47 4.13 10.67
N TYR A 44 2.53 4.10 9.87
CA TYR A 44 2.56 4.63 8.51
C TYR A 44 2.81 3.48 7.54
N TYR A 45 2.09 3.52 6.42
CA TYR A 45 2.19 2.55 5.35
C TYR A 45 2.49 3.25 4.05
N MET A 46 3.37 2.68 3.25
CA MET A 46 3.69 3.20 1.92
C MET A 46 3.62 2.06 0.90
N VAL A 47 3.17 2.37 -0.31
CA VAL A 47 3.21 1.46 -1.46
C VAL A 47 3.86 2.14 -2.64
N THR A 48 4.47 1.34 -3.52
CA THR A 48 5.10 1.80 -4.76
C THR A 48 4.59 0.99 -5.95
N SER A 49 4.69 1.56 -7.15
CA SER A 49 4.36 0.85 -8.39
C SER A 49 5.38 -0.28 -8.65
N SER A 50 4.92 -1.39 -9.22
CA SER A 50 5.75 -2.59 -9.43
C SER A 50 5.86 -3.01 -10.89
N PHE A 51 5.09 -2.41 -11.79
CA PHE A 51 5.04 -2.76 -13.20
C PHE A 51 4.76 -4.26 -13.36
N ILE A 52 5.62 -5.00 -14.06
CA ILE A 52 5.50 -6.45 -14.27
C ILE A 52 6.16 -7.30 -13.18
N TRP A 53 6.79 -6.70 -12.17
CA TRP A 53 7.47 -7.46 -11.12
C TRP A 53 6.45 -8.15 -10.20
N TYR A 54 6.72 -9.43 -9.93
CA TYR A 54 5.87 -10.30 -9.12
C TYR A 54 6.68 -10.94 -7.98
N PRO A 55 6.17 -11.00 -6.74
CA PRO A 55 4.89 -10.43 -6.27
C PRO A 55 4.87 -8.90 -6.38
N GLY A 56 3.71 -8.33 -6.67
CA GLY A 56 3.54 -6.92 -7.04
C GLY A 56 3.01 -6.04 -5.89
N ILE A 57 3.19 -4.72 -6.04
CA ILE A 57 2.82 -3.71 -5.04
C ILE A 57 3.44 -4.01 -3.67
N PRO A 58 4.75 -3.76 -3.48
CA PRO A 58 5.38 -3.89 -2.18
C PRO A 58 4.74 -2.92 -1.17
N ILE A 59 4.53 -3.40 0.05
CA ILE A 59 3.93 -2.64 1.15
C ILE A 59 5.00 -2.43 2.20
N TYR A 60 5.27 -1.17 2.49
CA TYR A 60 6.21 -0.73 3.51
C TYR A 60 5.46 -0.28 4.76
N HIS A 61 6.07 -0.50 5.91
CA HIS A 61 5.59 -0.03 7.21
C HIS A 61 6.67 0.80 7.91
N SER A 62 6.27 1.83 8.63
CA SER A 62 7.15 2.65 9.46
C SER A 62 6.40 3.22 10.65
N LYS A 63 7.11 3.48 11.75
CA LYS A 63 6.60 4.28 12.88
C LYS A 63 7.20 5.69 12.95
N ASP A 64 8.17 6.02 12.08
CA ASP A 64 8.92 7.27 12.16
C ASP A 64 9.13 7.99 10.82
N LEU A 65 8.54 7.47 9.73
CA LEU A 65 8.64 7.98 8.35
C LEU A 65 10.05 7.91 7.73
N VAL A 66 11.04 7.43 8.47
CA VAL A 66 12.44 7.37 8.06
C VAL A 66 12.86 5.93 7.80
N ASN A 67 12.59 5.05 8.75
CA ASN A 67 12.94 3.63 8.68
C ASN A 67 11.72 2.84 8.21
N TRP A 68 11.85 2.21 7.04
CA TRP A 68 10.78 1.48 6.38
C TRP A 68 11.14 0.01 6.23
N GLU A 69 10.23 -0.87 6.64
CA GLU A 69 10.33 -2.32 6.46
C GLU A 69 9.31 -2.79 5.43
N VAL A 70 9.70 -3.69 4.52
CA VAL A 70 8.73 -4.37 3.65
C VAL A 70 7.98 -5.39 4.50
N ILE A 71 6.65 -5.25 4.57
CA ILE A 71 5.78 -6.14 5.35
C ILE A 71 4.99 -7.13 4.48
N GLY A 72 5.00 -6.96 3.16
CA GLY A 72 4.27 -7.83 2.23
C GLY A 72 4.18 -7.24 0.84
N HIS A 73 3.40 -7.91 0.00
CA HIS A 73 3.07 -7.49 -1.37
C HIS A 73 1.56 -7.66 -1.56
N ALA A 74 0.90 -6.70 -2.19
CA ALA A 74 -0.55 -6.75 -2.32
C ALA A 74 -1.03 -7.67 -3.45
N ILE A 75 -0.19 -7.91 -4.46
CA ILE A 75 -0.43 -8.86 -5.54
C ILE A 75 0.50 -10.06 -5.35
N ASP A 76 0.00 -11.09 -4.69
CA ASP A 76 0.77 -12.26 -4.29
C ASP A 76 0.15 -13.59 -4.74
N ARG A 77 -0.99 -13.54 -5.44
CA ARG A 77 -1.68 -14.71 -6.01
C ARG A 77 -1.87 -14.60 -7.53
N PRO A 78 -1.77 -15.73 -8.25
CA PRO A 78 -1.85 -15.74 -9.71
C PRO A 78 -3.23 -15.40 -10.28
N ASP A 79 -4.30 -15.48 -9.48
CA ASP A 79 -5.67 -15.19 -9.90
C ASP A 79 -6.03 -13.69 -9.82
N MET A 80 -5.11 -12.85 -9.33
CA MET A 80 -5.35 -11.41 -9.18
C MET A 80 -5.16 -10.64 -10.49
N ILE A 81 -4.12 -10.96 -11.27
CA ILE A 81 -3.86 -10.29 -12.54
C ILE A 81 -2.96 -11.16 -13.42
N ASP A 82 -3.28 -11.24 -14.71
CA ASP A 82 -2.42 -11.91 -15.68
C ASP A 82 -1.41 -10.92 -16.26
N MET A 83 -0.13 -11.12 -15.94
CA MET A 83 0.99 -10.31 -16.43
C MET A 83 1.77 -11.02 -17.56
N ASN A 84 1.30 -12.15 -18.07
CA ASN A 84 2.03 -12.90 -19.10
C ASN A 84 2.11 -12.12 -20.41
N GLY A 85 3.32 -12.02 -20.97
CA GLY A 85 3.56 -11.37 -22.26
C GLY A 85 3.57 -9.84 -22.23
N LEU A 86 3.53 -9.24 -21.04
CA LEU A 86 3.67 -7.80 -20.82
C LEU A 86 5.15 -7.36 -20.92
N ASN A 87 5.38 -6.11 -21.34
CA ASN A 87 6.72 -5.50 -21.39
C ASN A 87 7.08 -4.80 -20.08
N ASP A 88 8.34 -4.41 -19.90
CA ASP A 88 8.85 -3.80 -18.66
C ASP A 88 8.11 -2.52 -18.21
N ASN A 89 7.43 -1.82 -19.13
CA ASN A 89 6.65 -0.62 -18.85
C ASN A 89 5.14 -0.88 -18.70
N ASP A 90 4.69 -2.13 -18.75
CA ASP A 90 3.30 -2.54 -18.60
C ASP A 90 3.00 -2.99 -17.15
N GLY A 91 1.82 -3.55 -16.89
CA GLY A 91 1.45 -4.08 -15.58
C GLY A 91 0.98 -3.00 -14.62
N ILE A 92 1.49 -3.00 -13.39
CA ILE A 92 0.98 -2.15 -12.30
C ILE A 92 1.71 -0.80 -12.26
N TRP A 93 1.01 0.25 -12.68
CA TRP A 93 1.50 1.63 -12.57
C TRP A 93 1.22 2.22 -11.18
N ALA A 94 1.24 3.55 -11.02
CA ALA A 94 1.07 4.22 -9.75
C ALA A 94 -0.08 3.62 -8.92
N VAL A 95 0.18 3.37 -7.65
CA VAL A 95 -0.76 2.76 -6.70
C VAL A 95 -1.07 3.78 -5.62
N THR A 96 -2.35 3.98 -5.32
CA THR A 96 -2.76 4.81 -4.20
C THR A 96 -3.23 3.94 -3.04
N ILE A 97 -2.67 4.16 -1.84
CA ILE A 97 -3.17 3.56 -0.59
C ILE A 97 -4.03 4.53 0.22
N ARG A 98 -5.18 4.05 0.70
CA ARG A 98 -6.07 4.78 1.63
C ARG A 98 -6.55 3.85 2.72
N TYR A 99 -6.91 4.43 3.86
CA TYR A 99 -7.57 3.73 4.95
C TYR A 99 -8.87 4.45 5.28
N HIS A 100 -9.96 3.69 5.35
CA HIS A 100 -11.27 4.23 5.69
C HIS A 100 -12.08 3.18 6.44
N ASN A 101 -12.62 3.55 7.61
CA ASN A 101 -13.51 2.71 8.42
C ASN A 101 -13.04 1.27 8.64
N GLY A 102 -11.77 1.07 9.00
CA GLY A 102 -11.25 -0.28 9.29
C GLY A 102 -10.64 -1.00 8.10
N ILE A 103 -10.71 -0.43 6.89
CA ILE A 103 -10.34 -1.09 5.64
C ILE A 103 -9.27 -0.29 4.91
N PHE A 104 -8.22 -0.98 4.48
CA PHE A 104 -7.26 -0.48 3.52
C PHE A 104 -7.78 -0.67 2.10
N TYR A 105 -7.57 0.33 1.26
CA TYR A 105 -7.87 0.33 -0.17
C TYR A 105 -6.58 0.61 -0.92
N LEU A 106 -6.25 -0.25 -1.87
CA LEU A 106 -5.27 0.04 -2.91
C LEU A 106 -6.01 0.18 -4.23
N ILE A 107 -5.76 1.27 -4.94
CA ILE A 107 -6.30 1.50 -6.29
C ILE A 107 -5.15 1.80 -7.25
N THR A 108 -5.17 1.22 -8.44
CA THR A 108 -4.09 1.34 -9.42
C THR A 108 -4.59 1.20 -10.86
N THR A 109 -3.72 1.52 -11.81
CA THR A 109 -3.89 1.24 -13.22
C THR A 109 -3.15 -0.05 -13.60
N ALA A 110 -3.86 -0.97 -14.25
CA ALA A 110 -3.29 -2.18 -14.84
C ALA A 110 -3.06 -1.97 -16.34
N HIS A 111 -1.90 -1.43 -16.70
CA HIS A 111 -1.54 -1.15 -18.08
C HIS A 111 -1.50 -2.43 -18.92
N LYS A 112 -2.06 -2.38 -20.13
CA LYS A 112 -2.35 -3.52 -21.04
C LYS A 112 -3.34 -4.59 -20.54
N ASN A 113 -3.72 -4.60 -19.27
CA ASN A 113 -4.93 -5.31 -18.80
C ASN A 113 -6.20 -4.46 -18.98
N GLY A 114 -6.04 -3.16 -19.23
CA GLY A 114 -7.05 -2.32 -19.87
C GLY A 114 -7.96 -1.54 -18.94
N GLU A 115 -7.77 -1.60 -17.61
CA GLU A 115 -8.66 -0.98 -16.62
C GLU A 115 -7.92 -0.60 -15.33
N HIS A 116 -8.58 0.22 -14.51
CA HIS A 116 -8.19 0.42 -13.11
C HIS A 116 -8.85 -0.66 -12.27
N PHE A 117 -8.22 -1.03 -11.16
CA PHE A 117 -8.88 -1.84 -10.15
C PHE A 117 -8.54 -1.35 -8.77
N TYR A 118 -9.36 -1.75 -7.80
CA TYR A 118 -9.00 -1.67 -6.40
C TYR A 118 -9.06 -3.03 -5.71
N ILE A 119 -8.24 -3.20 -4.67
CA ILE A 119 -8.22 -4.33 -3.75
C ILE A 119 -8.29 -3.81 -2.33
N THR A 120 -8.79 -4.65 -1.41
CA THR A 120 -8.99 -4.26 0.00
C THR A 120 -8.45 -5.30 0.97
N ALA A 121 -8.03 -4.85 2.14
CA ALA A 121 -7.66 -5.70 3.26
C ALA A 121 -7.98 -5.00 4.59
N THR A 122 -8.24 -5.75 5.66
CA THR A 122 -8.35 -5.20 7.02
C THR A 122 -7.00 -5.12 7.74
N ASP A 123 -6.03 -5.91 7.30
CA ASP A 123 -4.63 -5.88 7.73
C ASP A 123 -3.76 -5.92 6.46
N PRO A 124 -2.85 -4.95 6.26
CA PRO A 124 -2.01 -4.89 5.06
C PRO A 124 -0.98 -6.02 4.95
N LYS A 125 -0.81 -6.84 6.01
CA LYS A 125 0.04 -8.05 6.02
C LYS A 125 -0.69 -9.32 5.59
N GLU A 126 -2.03 -9.27 5.59
CA GLU A 126 -2.88 -10.40 5.25
C GLU A 126 -3.28 -10.39 3.78
N PRO A 127 -3.81 -11.49 3.23
CA PRO A 127 -4.21 -11.55 1.83
C PRO A 127 -5.22 -10.46 1.45
N TRP A 128 -4.90 -9.75 0.37
CA TRP A 128 -5.79 -8.74 -0.21
C TRP A 128 -6.94 -9.40 -0.98
N SER A 129 -8.09 -8.73 -1.06
CA SER A 129 -9.26 -9.21 -1.80
C SER A 129 -8.96 -9.49 -3.27
N ALA A 130 -9.87 -10.19 -3.95
CA ALA A 130 -9.88 -10.19 -5.41
C ALA A 130 -10.03 -8.74 -5.94
N PRO A 131 -9.45 -8.42 -7.12
CA PRO A 131 -9.60 -7.11 -7.74
C PRO A 131 -11.05 -6.79 -8.07
N VAL A 132 -11.47 -5.58 -7.75
CA VAL A 132 -12.71 -4.98 -8.25
C VAL A 132 -12.35 -4.00 -9.35
N TRP A 133 -12.72 -4.35 -10.58
CA TRP A 133 -12.37 -3.61 -11.78
C TRP A 133 -13.32 -2.42 -12.01
N LEU A 134 -12.75 -1.25 -12.29
CA LEU A 134 -13.47 -0.02 -12.59
C LEU A 134 -13.61 0.11 -14.11
N LYS A 135 -14.83 -0.11 -14.59
CA LYS A 135 -15.17 0.04 -15.99
C LYS A 135 -15.31 1.53 -16.34
N ASP A 136 -15.02 1.83 -17.60
CA ASP A 136 -15.25 3.17 -18.20
C ASP A 136 -14.53 4.34 -17.49
N THR A 137 -13.46 4.05 -16.74
CA THR A 137 -12.58 5.07 -16.18
C THR A 137 -11.46 5.42 -17.15
N ALA A 138 -11.28 6.71 -17.42
CA ALA A 138 -10.17 7.24 -18.21
C ALA A 138 -8.93 7.49 -17.33
N GLY A 139 -7.82 7.83 -17.99
CA GLY A 139 -6.62 8.28 -17.31
C GLY A 139 -5.80 7.19 -16.69
N ILE A 140 -4.75 7.61 -16.01
CA ILE A 140 -3.90 6.81 -15.12
C ILE A 140 -3.90 7.46 -13.73
N ASP A 141 -3.15 6.87 -12.81
CA ASP A 141 -2.93 7.36 -11.46
C ASP A 141 -4.23 7.55 -10.65
N PRO A 142 -5.05 6.49 -10.54
CA PRO A 142 -6.29 6.60 -9.79
C PRO A 142 -6.00 6.79 -8.30
N SER A 143 -6.88 7.56 -7.64
CA SER A 143 -6.87 7.80 -6.21
C SER A 143 -8.30 7.88 -5.70
N LEU A 144 -8.49 7.46 -4.45
CA LEU A 144 -9.75 7.58 -3.71
C LEU A 144 -9.63 8.66 -2.64
N PHE A 145 -10.71 9.40 -2.44
CA PHE A 145 -10.85 10.40 -1.41
C PHE A 145 -12.21 10.24 -0.73
N TRP A 146 -12.22 10.04 0.58
CA TRP A 146 -13.44 10.09 1.38
C TRP A 146 -13.56 11.47 1.98
N ASP A 147 -14.68 12.13 1.68
CA ASP A 147 -15.02 13.45 2.22
C ASP A 147 -15.86 13.33 3.49
N ASP A 148 -16.03 14.44 4.19
CA ASP A 148 -16.74 14.52 5.47
C ASP A 148 -18.25 14.22 5.33
N ASP A 149 -18.81 14.29 4.11
CA ASP A 149 -20.19 13.91 3.80
C ASP A 149 -20.39 12.39 3.65
N GLY A 150 -19.32 11.60 3.84
CA GLY A 150 -19.32 10.15 3.73
C GLY A 150 -19.24 9.62 2.31
N ARG A 151 -19.14 10.49 1.29
CA ARG A 151 -18.96 10.05 -0.10
C ARG A 151 -17.50 9.74 -0.39
N CYS A 152 -17.31 8.73 -1.23
CA CYS A 152 -16.02 8.44 -1.84
C CYS A 152 -15.97 9.03 -3.25
N TYR A 153 -14.93 9.78 -3.52
CA TYR A 153 -14.63 10.39 -4.81
C TYR A 153 -13.43 9.68 -5.44
N TYR A 154 -13.57 9.37 -6.72
CA TYR A 154 -12.49 8.93 -7.57
C TYR A 154 -11.83 10.14 -8.22
N THR A 155 -10.49 10.15 -8.24
CA THR A 155 -9.68 11.13 -8.97
C THR A 155 -8.65 10.40 -9.82
N GLY A 156 -8.38 10.91 -11.01
CA GLY A 156 -7.31 10.45 -11.89
C GLY A 156 -7.10 11.48 -13.00
N ASN A 157 -6.11 11.29 -13.86
CA ASN A 157 -5.99 12.15 -15.03
C ASN A 157 -7.00 11.74 -16.12
N PHE A 158 -6.94 12.37 -17.31
CA PHE A 158 -7.89 12.14 -18.40
C PHE A 158 -7.25 11.56 -19.66
N TRP A 159 -6.00 11.08 -19.58
CA TRP A 159 -5.30 10.54 -20.74
C TRP A 159 -5.81 9.14 -21.11
N ASP A 160 -6.02 8.89 -22.41
CA ASP A 160 -6.49 7.59 -22.90
C ASP A 160 -5.32 6.63 -23.15
N PHE A 161 -4.82 6.02 -22.07
CA PHE A 161 -3.71 5.05 -22.12
C PHE A 161 -4.07 3.74 -22.86
N LYS A 162 -5.36 3.47 -23.08
CA LYS A 162 -5.81 2.24 -23.73
C LYS A 162 -5.51 2.23 -25.24
N LYS A 163 -5.21 3.41 -25.80
CA LYS A 163 -4.88 3.60 -27.22
C LYS A 163 -3.38 3.70 -27.50
N SER A 164 -2.54 3.67 -26.45
CA SER A 164 -1.07 3.67 -26.57
C SER A 164 -0.46 2.28 -26.57
#